data_AF-A0A923Y0R1-F1
#
_entry.id   AF-A0A923Y0R1-F1
#
_cell.length_a   1.000
_cell.length_b   1.000
_cell.length_c   1.000
_cell.angle_alpha   90.00
_cell.angle_beta   90.00
_cell.angle_gamma   90.00
#
_symmetry.space_group_name_H-M   'P 1'
#
loop_
_entity.id
_entity.type
_entity.pdbx_description
1 polymer ?
#
loop_
_entity_poly.entity_id
_entity_poly.type
_entity_poly.pdbx_seq_one_letter_code
_entity_poly.pdbx_strand_id
1 'polypeptide(L)'
;MLAMMIRARPWLLLLALAACDLPGSTPQVTVLGGEITVRAPQFYCVSEGSSRSSADTAVVLIGRCAENGRVAAGLVTVTIGRSASGGVMLAGAERLRAFLRSGAGRKALSRSGRPGDVAVLQSGVVDGTLMLHLDDRVAGEYWRAIIGIKGRLVTISASGAEGAPLTPADGQRLVEETVTALVRANPATRPTVTP
;
A
#
# COMPACT_ATOMS: atom_id res chain seq x y z
N MET A 1 -8.69 -66.73 -45.99
CA MET A 1 -7.58 -66.26 -45.14
C MET A 1 -7.41 -64.76 -45.37
N LEU A 2 -7.91 -63.92 -44.46
CA LEU A 2 -7.48 -62.53 -44.28
C LEU A 2 -7.86 -62.14 -42.84
N ALA A 3 -6.89 -62.19 -41.93
CA ALA A 3 -7.09 -61.83 -40.53
C ALA A 3 -6.59 -60.41 -40.29
N MET A 4 -7.52 -59.53 -39.92
CA MET A 4 -7.34 -58.13 -39.60
C MET A 4 -6.87 -58.02 -38.14
N MET A 5 -5.58 -57.73 -37.93
CA MET A 5 -5.02 -57.54 -36.58
C MET A 5 -5.11 -56.07 -36.16
N ILE A 6 -5.96 -55.82 -35.16
CA ILE A 6 -6.15 -54.54 -34.47
C ILE A 6 -4.98 -54.37 -33.48
N ARG A 7 -4.16 -53.31 -33.67
CA ARG A 7 -3.14 -52.90 -32.70
C ARG A 7 -3.71 -51.83 -31.76
N ALA A 8 -4.04 -52.21 -30.54
CA ALA A 8 -4.39 -51.29 -29.46
C ALA A 8 -3.12 -50.59 -28.93
N ARG A 9 -3.12 -49.26 -28.90
CA ARG A 9 -2.10 -48.41 -28.26
C ARG A 9 -2.58 -48.04 -26.86
N PRO A 10 -1.85 -48.35 -25.78
CA PRO A 10 -2.20 -47.86 -24.44
C PRO A 10 -1.72 -46.41 -24.30
N TRP A 11 -2.65 -45.47 -24.22
CA TRP A 11 -2.36 -44.09 -23.84
C TRP A 11 -2.29 -44.01 -22.30
N LEU A 12 -1.09 -43.72 -21.79
CA LEU A 12 -0.86 -43.35 -20.40
C LEU A 12 -1.60 -42.03 -20.10
N LEU A 13 -2.56 -42.09 -19.18
CA LEU A 13 -3.17 -40.94 -18.53
C LEU A 13 -2.18 -40.35 -17.51
N LEU A 14 -1.53 -39.24 -17.87
CA LEU A 14 -0.85 -38.35 -16.94
C LEU A 14 -1.89 -37.47 -16.24
N LEU A 15 -2.19 -37.79 -14.98
CA LEU A 15 -2.94 -36.94 -14.06
C LEU A 15 -2.13 -35.68 -13.76
N ALA A 16 -2.46 -34.57 -14.43
CA ALA A 16 -1.96 -33.25 -14.07
C ALA A 16 -2.65 -32.80 -12.77
N LEU A 17 -1.89 -32.73 -11.67
CA LEU A 17 -2.30 -32.05 -10.46
C LEU A 17 -2.42 -30.55 -10.78
N ALA A 18 -3.65 -30.06 -10.97
CA ALA A 18 -3.95 -28.65 -10.97
C ALA A 18 -3.71 -28.11 -9.55
N ALA A 19 -2.59 -27.41 -9.35
CA ALA A 19 -2.38 -26.61 -8.16
C ALA A 19 -3.43 -25.50 -8.13
N CYS A 20 -4.22 -25.41 -7.06
CA CYS A 20 -5.04 -24.24 -6.81
C CYS A 20 -4.10 -23.07 -6.48
N ASP A 21 -3.86 -22.19 -7.45
CA ASP A 21 -3.37 -20.84 -7.19
C ASP A 21 -4.45 -20.11 -6.38
N LEU A 22 -4.28 -20.09 -5.05
CA LEU A 22 -4.96 -19.11 -4.21
C LEU A 22 -4.52 -17.73 -4.72
N PRO A 23 -5.45 -16.75 -4.88
CA PRO A 23 -5.11 -15.42 -5.38
C PRO A 23 -3.90 -14.85 -4.63
N GLY A 24 -2.82 -14.64 -5.40
CA GLY A 24 -1.46 -14.54 -4.91
C GLY A 24 -1.23 -13.32 -4.02
N SER A 25 -0.59 -13.57 -2.88
CA SER A 25 0.04 -12.51 -2.10
C SER A 25 1.51 -12.41 -2.49
N THR A 26 1.99 -11.22 -2.82
CA THR A 26 3.38 -11.00 -3.28
C THR A 26 4.12 -10.04 -2.36
N PRO A 27 5.46 -10.14 -2.19
CA PRO A 27 6.22 -9.17 -1.42
C PRO A 27 6.24 -7.76 -2.05
N GLN A 28 5.93 -7.64 -3.35
CA GLN A 28 5.93 -6.35 -4.05
C GLN A 28 5.05 -6.36 -5.30
N VAL A 29 4.58 -5.19 -5.70
CA VAL A 29 3.90 -4.97 -6.99
C VAL A 29 4.45 -3.72 -7.66
N THR A 30 4.52 -3.72 -8.99
CA THR A 30 4.80 -2.51 -9.76
C THR A 30 3.51 -2.02 -10.40
N VAL A 31 3.22 -0.73 -10.22
CA VAL A 31 1.99 -0.07 -10.68
C VAL A 31 2.32 1.04 -11.66
N LEU A 32 1.28 1.63 -12.28
CA LEU A 32 1.42 2.78 -13.18
C LEU A 32 2.41 2.49 -14.34
N GLY A 33 2.27 1.33 -14.98
CA GLY A 33 3.08 0.96 -16.14
C GLY A 33 4.58 0.80 -15.87
N GLY A 34 5.01 0.63 -14.61
CA GLY A 34 6.43 0.48 -14.28
C GLY A 34 7.00 1.59 -13.41
N GLU A 35 6.27 2.69 -13.21
CA GLU A 35 6.84 3.89 -12.60
C GLU A 35 7.07 3.78 -11.10
N ILE A 36 6.19 3.07 -10.38
CA ILE A 36 6.25 2.96 -8.92
C ILE A 36 6.22 1.49 -8.52
N THR A 37 7.20 1.08 -7.72
CA THR A 37 7.23 -0.24 -7.09
C THR A 37 6.81 -0.12 -5.63
N VAL A 38 5.72 -0.77 -5.24
CA VAL A 38 5.28 -0.85 -3.85
C VAL A 38 5.77 -2.17 -3.27
N ARG A 39 6.63 -2.09 -2.24
CA ARG A 39 7.14 -3.23 -1.50
C ARG A 39 6.46 -3.30 -0.13
N ALA A 40 5.95 -4.48 0.23
CA ALA A 40 5.41 -4.71 1.56
C ALA A 40 6.53 -4.78 2.62
N PRO A 41 6.29 -4.31 3.86
CA PRO A 41 7.21 -4.50 4.97
C PRO A 41 7.31 -5.99 5.35
N GLN A 42 8.32 -6.33 6.15
CA GLN A 42 8.57 -7.72 6.55
C GLN A 42 7.33 -8.34 7.21
N PHE A 43 7.00 -9.58 6.83
CA PHE A 43 5.83 -10.35 7.30
C PHE A 43 4.45 -9.86 6.78
N TYR A 44 4.45 -8.84 5.91
CA TYR A 44 3.29 -8.41 5.15
C TYR A 44 3.47 -8.72 3.67
N CYS A 45 2.35 -8.89 2.96
CA CYS A 45 2.31 -9.11 1.53
C CYS A 45 1.27 -8.19 0.90
N VAL A 46 1.54 -7.80 -0.35
CA VAL A 46 0.56 -7.14 -1.21
C VAL A 46 -0.52 -8.15 -1.58
N SER A 47 -1.79 -7.75 -1.49
CA SER A 47 -2.93 -8.48 -2.03
C SER A 47 -3.19 -8.02 -3.47
N GLU A 48 -2.78 -8.81 -4.47
CA GLU A 48 -2.91 -8.41 -5.87
C GLU A 48 -4.37 -8.29 -6.30
N GLY A 49 -5.20 -9.28 -5.95
CA GLY A 49 -6.63 -9.29 -6.28
C GLY A 49 -7.44 -8.15 -5.64
N SER A 50 -6.91 -7.50 -4.61
CA SER A 50 -7.56 -6.38 -3.92
C SER A 50 -6.91 -5.02 -4.21
N SER A 51 -5.81 -5.01 -4.99
CA SER A 51 -5.13 -3.80 -5.43
C SER A 51 -5.70 -3.32 -6.77
N ARG A 52 -5.75 -2.01 -6.97
CA ARG A 52 -6.25 -1.40 -8.21
C ARG A 52 -5.20 -0.44 -8.76
N SER A 53 -4.84 -0.60 -10.02
CA SER A 53 -4.04 0.38 -10.76
C SER A 53 -4.83 0.85 -11.97
N SER A 54 -4.91 2.15 -12.16
CA SER A 54 -5.30 2.77 -13.43
C SER A 54 -4.05 3.21 -14.20
N ALA A 55 -4.23 3.99 -15.26
CA ALA A 55 -3.12 4.57 -16.01
C ALA A 55 -2.31 5.61 -15.20
N ASP A 56 -2.92 6.30 -14.22
CA ASP A 56 -2.26 7.43 -13.53
C ASP A 56 -2.49 7.47 -12.00
N THR A 57 -3.29 6.55 -11.45
CA THR A 57 -3.49 6.41 -10.00
C THR A 57 -3.45 4.95 -9.59
N ALA A 58 -3.05 4.66 -8.35
CA ALA A 58 -3.08 3.30 -7.83
C ALA A 58 -3.48 3.25 -6.35
N VAL A 59 -4.11 2.15 -5.95
CA VAL A 59 -4.40 1.78 -4.57
C VAL A 59 -3.88 0.36 -4.36
N VAL A 60 -2.93 0.19 -3.46
CA VAL A 60 -2.32 -1.10 -3.13
C VAL A 60 -2.68 -1.46 -1.70
N LEU A 61 -3.21 -2.66 -1.50
CA LEU A 61 -3.54 -3.20 -0.19
C LEU A 61 -2.48 -4.19 0.25
N ILE A 62 -2.02 -4.04 1.49
CA ILE A 62 -0.97 -4.85 2.09
C ILE A 62 -1.50 -5.38 3.43
N GLY A 63 -1.46 -6.69 3.60
CA GLY A 63 -1.93 -7.37 4.81
C GLY A 63 -0.88 -8.32 5.35
N ARG A 64 -1.02 -8.72 6.62
CA ARG A 64 -0.17 -9.75 7.22
C ARG A 64 -0.34 -11.06 6.46
N CYS A 65 0.76 -11.70 6.07
CA CYS A 65 0.75 -12.98 5.33
C CYS A 65 1.67 -14.04 5.94
N ALA A 66 2.54 -13.68 6.89
CA ALA A 66 3.34 -14.67 7.61
C ALA A 66 2.57 -15.17 8.85
N GLU A 67 2.50 -16.49 8.98
CA GLU A 67 1.81 -17.22 10.06
C GLU A 67 2.54 -17.17 11.42
N ASN A 68 3.69 -16.50 11.53
CA ASN A 68 4.54 -16.59 12.71
C ASN A 68 4.07 -15.76 13.91
N GLY A 69 2.92 -15.07 13.85
CA GLY A 69 2.31 -14.35 14.99
C GLY A 69 3.14 -13.19 15.55
N ARG A 70 4.28 -12.84 14.93
CA ARG A 70 5.25 -11.87 15.43
C ARG A 70 4.91 -10.41 15.12
N VAL A 71 3.94 -10.18 14.24
CA VAL A 71 3.49 -8.83 13.86
C VAL A 71 1.98 -8.70 14.02
N ALA A 72 1.56 -7.49 14.37
CA ALA A 72 0.16 -7.15 14.58
C ALA A 72 -0.67 -7.35 13.29
N ALA A 73 -1.94 -7.74 13.45
CA ALA A 73 -2.86 -7.88 12.33
C ALA A 73 -3.27 -6.49 11.82
N GLY A 74 -2.50 -5.96 10.87
CA GLY A 74 -2.71 -4.63 10.27
C GLY A 74 -3.07 -4.70 8.80
N LEU A 75 -3.88 -3.75 8.35
CA LEU A 75 -4.13 -3.44 6.95
C LEU A 75 -3.42 -2.13 6.62
N VAL A 76 -2.56 -2.18 5.61
CA VAL A 76 -1.90 -1.00 5.04
C VAL A 76 -2.50 -0.71 3.68
N THR A 77 -2.90 0.54 3.49
CA THR A 77 -3.37 1.07 2.20
C THR A 77 -2.39 2.10 1.69
N VAL A 78 -1.84 1.85 0.50
CA VAL A 78 -0.97 2.78 -0.22
C VAL A 78 -1.74 3.37 -1.39
N THR A 79 -2.05 4.65 -1.33
CA THR A 79 -2.70 5.40 -2.41
C THR A 79 -1.69 6.28 -3.12
N ILE A 80 -1.58 6.13 -4.43
CA ILE A 80 -0.67 6.89 -5.29
C ILE A 80 -1.52 7.80 -6.18
N GLY A 81 -1.27 9.10 -6.04
CA GLY A 81 -1.92 10.13 -6.84
C GLY A 81 -1.38 10.25 -8.25
N ARG A 82 -2.08 11.07 -9.03
CA ARG A 82 -1.75 11.46 -10.40
C ARG A 82 -0.34 12.02 -10.53
N SER A 83 0.15 12.04 -11.77
CA SER A 83 1.39 12.73 -12.11
C SER A 83 1.36 14.19 -11.61
N ALA A 84 2.50 14.69 -11.12
CA ALA A 84 2.66 16.03 -10.53
C ALA A 84 1.83 16.34 -9.27
N SER A 85 1.01 15.41 -8.75
CA SER A 85 0.24 15.62 -7.51
C SER A 85 1.14 15.81 -6.28
N GLY A 86 2.40 15.38 -6.33
CA GLY A 86 3.38 15.57 -5.27
C GLY A 86 3.82 17.02 -5.08
N GLY A 87 3.38 17.97 -5.92
CA GLY A 87 3.71 19.39 -5.79
C GLY A 87 3.37 19.99 -4.43
N VAL A 88 2.35 19.49 -3.73
CA VAL A 88 2.02 19.91 -2.36
C VAL A 88 3.14 19.58 -1.35
N MET A 89 3.86 18.48 -1.56
CA MET A 89 5.00 18.11 -0.73
C MET A 89 6.22 18.97 -1.05
N LEU A 90 6.41 19.37 -2.31
CA LEU A 90 7.44 20.33 -2.72
C LEU A 90 7.17 21.74 -2.14
N ALA A 91 5.90 22.15 -2.08
CA ALA A 91 5.49 23.39 -1.42
C ALA A 91 5.72 23.37 0.11
N GLY A 92 5.96 22.19 0.69
CA GLY A 92 6.43 21.99 2.05
C GLY A 92 5.46 21.16 2.91
N ALA A 93 5.95 20.03 3.41
CA ALA A 93 5.21 19.13 4.30
C ALA A 93 4.65 19.84 5.54
N GLU A 94 5.35 20.87 6.04
CA GLU A 94 4.90 21.68 7.18
C GLU A 94 3.65 22.53 6.87
N ARG A 95 3.57 23.09 5.66
CA ARG A 95 2.37 23.82 5.22
C ARG A 95 1.19 22.88 5.09
N LEU A 96 1.43 21.67 4.55
CA LEU A 96 0.41 20.63 4.48
C LEU A 96 -0.05 20.20 5.89
N ARG A 97 0.89 20.04 6.84
CA ARG A 97 0.59 19.73 8.25
C ARG A 97 -0.34 20.78 8.87
N ALA A 98 -0.02 22.07 8.68
CA ALA A 98 -0.84 23.17 9.17
C ALA A 98 -2.24 23.15 8.53
N PHE A 99 -2.32 22.94 7.21
CA PHE A 99 -3.59 22.84 6.49
C PHE A 99 -4.46 21.69 7.04
N LEU A 100 -3.90 20.49 7.22
CA LEU A 100 -4.64 19.31 7.67
C LEU A 100 -5.20 19.44 9.10
N ARG A 101 -4.68 20.37 9.90
CA ARG A 101 -5.22 20.71 11.23
C ARG A 101 -6.37 21.73 11.20
N SER A 102 -6.55 22.44 10.07
CA SER A 102 -7.67 23.37 9.88
C SER A 102 -9.02 22.64 9.74
N GLY A 103 -10.14 23.37 9.79
CA GLY A 103 -11.46 22.79 9.52
C GLY A 103 -11.59 22.20 8.10
N ALA A 104 -11.06 22.89 7.09
CA ALA A 104 -11.06 22.38 5.71
C ALA A 104 -10.17 21.13 5.55
N GLY A 105 -9.00 21.13 6.20
CA GLY A 105 -8.10 19.98 6.20
C GLY A 105 -8.68 18.77 6.91
N ARG A 106 -9.29 18.95 8.09
CA ARG A 106 -10.00 17.86 8.78
C ARG A 106 -11.18 17.34 7.98
N LYS A 107 -11.91 18.21 7.27
CA LYS A 107 -12.94 17.76 6.33
C LYS A 107 -12.36 16.85 5.24
N ALA A 108 -11.16 17.15 4.73
CA ALA A 108 -10.47 16.31 3.75
C ALA A 108 -9.92 14.99 4.34
N LEU A 109 -9.58 14.96 5.64
CA LEU A 109 -9.14 13.75 6.34
C LEU A 109 -10.30 12.82 6.69
N SER A 110 -11.47 13.39 7.01
CA SER A 110 -12.63 12.67 7.50
C SER A 110 -13.21 11.72 6.46
N ARG A 111 -13.44 10.46 6.85
CA ARG A 111 -14.12 9.49 5.98
C ARG A 111 -15.58 9.81 5.75
N SER A 112 -16.23 10.52 6.69
CA SER A 112 -17.61 11.00 6.54
C SER A 112 -17.72 12.36 5.87
N GLY A 113 -16.58 13.02 5.59
CA GLY A 113 -16.53 14.39 5.07
C GLY A 113 -16.97 15.45 6.10
N ARG A 114 -17.07 15.10 7.39
CA ARG A 114 -17.36 16.05 8.47
C ARG A 114 -16.11 16.32 9.30
N PRO A 115 -15.66 17.58 9.41
CA PRO A 115 -14.41 17.88 10.11
C PRO A 115 -14.45 17.57 11.61
N GLY A 116 -15.64 17.54 12.23
CA GLY A 116 -15.83 17.16 13.63
C GLY A 116 -15.76 15.65 13.89
N ASP A 117 -15.79 14.82 12.85
CA ASP A 117 -15.73 13.36 12.98
C ASP A 117 -14.30 12.82 12.95
N VAL A 118 -13.29 13.70 12.80
CA VAL A 118 -11.88 13.33 12.82
C VAL A 118 -11.08 14.27 13.71
N ALA A 119 -10.21 13.69 14.53
CA ALA A 119 -9.23 14.38 15.34
C ALA A 119 -7.81 14.05 14.84
N VAL A 120 -6.96 15.08 14.80
CA VAL A 120 -5.52 14.91 14.60
C VAL A 120 -4.89 14.83 15.99
N LEU A 121 -4.60 13.62 16.45
CA LEU A 121 -4.05 13.36 17.78
C LEU A 121 -2.58 13.76 17.85
N GLN A 122 -1.81 13.43 16.82
CA GLN A 122 -0.40 13.77 16.69
C GLN A 122 -0.05 14.08 15.23
N SER A 123 0.97 14.93 15.02
CA SER A 123 1.43 15.28 13.67
C SER A 123 2.89 15.74 13.67
N GLY A 124 3.71 15.22 12.76
CA GLY A 124 5.11 15.60 12.63
C GLY A 124 5.62 15.45 11.20
N VAL A 125 6.72 16.13 10.88
CA VAL A 125 7.44 15.95 9.61
C VAL A 125 8.81 15.39 9.92
N VAL A 126 9.17 14.28 9.26
CA VAL A 126 10.49 13.64 9.38
C VAL A 126 10.95 13.29 7.96
N ASP A 127 12.14 13.74 7.56
CA ASP A 127 12.73 13.49 6.24
C ASP A 127 11.78 13.79 5.06
N GLY A 128 11.01 14.86 5.16
CA GLY A 128 10.03 15.27 4.15
C GLY A 128 8.74 14.43 4.12
N THR A 129 8.59 13.46 5.02
CA THR A 129 7.36 12.68 5.22
C THR A 129 6.51 13.33 6.30
N LEU A 130 5.25 13.63 6.00
CA LEU A 130 4.28 14.06 7.00
C LEU A 130 3.62 12.84 7.63
N MET A 131 3.79 12.66 8.94
CA MET A 131 3.08 11.66 9.74
C MET A 131 1.94 12.27 10.53
N LEU A 132 0.82 11.56 10.58
CA LEU A 132 -0.41 11.93 11.26
C LEU A 132 -0.93 10.72 12.05
N HIS A 133 -1.21 10.94 13.31
CA HIS A 133 -2.01 10.03 14.13
C HIS A 133 -3.44 10.57 14.19
N LEU A 134 -4.41 9.77 13.77
CA LEU A 134 -5.77 10.20 13.50
C LEU A 134 -6.74 9.30 14.26
N ASP A 135 -7.77 9.92 14.83
CA ASP A 135 -8.96 9.22 15.31
C ASP A 135 -10.15 9.70 14.49
N ASP A 136 -10.74 8.81 13.70
CA ASP A 136 -11.89 9.10 12.84
C ASP A 136 -13.06 8.21 13.24
N ARG A 137 -14.25 8.80 13.38
CA ARG A 137 -15.45 8.10 13.86
C ARG A 137 -15.84 6.88 13.02
N VAL A 138 -15.50 6.87 11.73
CA VAL A 138 -15.81 5.76 10.80
C VAL A 138 -14.61 4.81 10.69
N ALA A 139 -13.39 5.32 10.76
CA ALA A 139 -12.18 4.53 10.60
C ALA A 139 -11.65 3.87 11.88
N GLY A 140 -12.02 4.41 13.04
CA GLY A 140 -11.26 4.25 14.27
C GLY A 140 -9.94 5.02 14.24
N GLU A 141 -9.04 4.63 15.15
CA GLU A 141 -7.70 5.18 15.29
C GLU A 141 -6.73 4.56 14.28
N TYR A 142 -5.93 5.38 13.61
CA TYR A 142 -4.96 4.92 12.61
C TYR A 142 -3.81 5.91 12.40
N TRP A 143 -2.72 5.41 11.84
CA TRP A 143 -1.61 6.23 11.39
C TRP A 143 -1.65 6.46 9.88
N ARG A 144 -1.23 7.65 9.47
CA ARG A 144 -1.09 8.04 8.06
C ARG A 144 0.23 8.75 7.82
N ALA A 145 0.96 8.33 6.79
CA ALA A 145 2.06 9.08 6.22
C ALA A 145 1.67 9.67 4.86
N ILE A 146 2.24 10.83 4.54
CA ILE A 146 2.13 11.50 3.24
C ILE A 146 3.53 11.88 2.77
N ILE A 147 3.92 11.42 1.59
CA ILE A 147 5.24 11.63 0.99
C ILE A 147 5.11 11.92 -0.51
N GLY A 148 6.08 12.64 -1.10
CA GLY A 148 6.22 12.77 -2.55
C GLY A 148 7.20 11.72 -3.10
N ILE A 149 6.80 10.93 -4.09
CA ILE A 149 7.67 9.97 -4.78
C ILE A 149 7.53 10.17 -6.28
N LYS A 150 8.66 10.45 -6.96
CA LYS A 150 8.70 10.71 -8.42
C LYS A 150 7.62 11.71 -8.88
N GLY A 151 7.42 12.79 -8.12
CA GLY A 151 6.43 13.82 -8.42
C GLY A 151 4.97 13.46 -8.12
N ARG A 152 4.70 12.28 -7.55
CA ARG A 152 3.35 11.82 -7.16
C ARG A 152 3.16 11.93 -5.65
N LEU A 153 1.97 12.33 -5.22
CA LEU A 153 1.58 12.29 -3.82
C LEU A 153 1.26 10.85 -3.45
N VAL A 154 1.96 10.31 -2.46
CA VAL A 154 1.69 8.98 -1.92
C VAL A 154 1.20 9.11 -0.49
N THR A 155 0.07 8.48 -0.22
CA THR A 155 -0.52 8.38 1.12
C THR A 155 -0.46 6.93 1.57
N ILE A 156 0.12 6.68 2.73
CA ILE A 156 0.19 5.36 3.37
C ILE A 156 -0.64 5.45 4.63
N SER A 157 -1.62 4.57 4.83
CA SER A 157 -2.37 4.47 6.08
C SER A 157 -2.30 3.05 6.63
N ALA A 158 -2.14 2.90 7.95
CA ALA A 158 -2.18 1.62 8.63
C ALA A 158 -3.27 1.63 9.71
N SER A 159 -4.19 0.66 9.63
CA SER A 159 -5.24 0.43 10.63
C SER A 159 -5.23 -1.03 11.07
N GLY A 160 -5.86 -1.31 12.22
CA GLY A 160 -6.11 -2.69 12.63
C GLY A 160 -7.07 -3.42 11.71
N ALA A 161 -7.01 -4.74 11.75
CA ALA A 161 -8.07 -5.58 11.22
C ALA A 161 -9.33 -5.46 12.11
N GLU A 162 -10.48 -5.79 11.54
CA GLU A 162 -11.74 -5.82 12.29
C GLU A 162 -11.61 -6.75 13.51
N GLY A 163 -12.02 -6.28 14.69
CA GLY A 163 -11.87 -7.01 15.96
C GLY A 163 -10.45 -7.06 16.53
N ALA A 164 -9.44 -6.51 15.84
CA ALA A 164 -8.04 -6.50 16.26
C ALA A 164 -7.38 -5.14 15.94
N PRO A 165 -7.69 -4.07 16.69
CA PRO A 165 -7.09 -2.75 16.47
C PRO A 165 -5.56 -2.81 16.65
N LEU A 166 -4.83 -2.01 15.87
CA LEU A 166 -3.41 -1.79 16.12
C LEU A 166 -3.26 -0.94 17.37
N THR A 167 -2.23 -1.21 18.16
CA THR A 167 -1.77 -0.23 19.14
C THR A 167 -1.25 1.00 18.39
N PRO A 168 -1.28 2.21 18.99
CA PRO A 168 -0.70 3.40 18.35
C PRO A 168 0.76 3.19 17.95
N ALA A 169 1.55 2.50 18.79
CA ALA A 169 2.95 2.22 18.49
C ALA A 169 3.13 1.25 17.30
N ASP A 170 2.31 0.19 17.23
CA ASP A 170 2.35 -0.74 16.10
C ASP A 170 1.90 -0.09 14.79
N GLY A 171 0.86 0.74 14.84
CA GLY A 171 0.39 1.51 13.69
C GLY A 171 1.45 2.47 13.18
N GLN A 172 2.12 3.19 14.07
CA GLN A 172 3.21 4.10 13.71
C GLN A 172 4.35 3.35 13.03
N ARG A 173 4.85 2.30 13.70
CA ARG A 173 5.96 1.47 13.20
C ARG A 173 5.64 0.86 11.84
N LEU A 174 4.43 0.35 11.65
CA LEU A 174 4.02 -0.27 10.38
C LEU A 174 3.99 0.75 9.23
N VAL A 175 3.54 1.99 9.49
CA VAL A 175 3.62 3.07 8.50
C VAL A 175 5.07 3.44 8.18
N GLU A 176 5.92 3.59 9.19
CA GLU A 176 7.35 3.92 9.02
C GLU A 176 8.12 2.84 8.24
N GLU A 177 7.90 1.57 8.54
CA GLU A 177 8.47 0.43 7.82
C GLU A 177 8.01 0.42 6.36
N THR A 178 6.73 0.71 6.11
CA THR A 178 6.17 0.80 4.75
C THR A 178 6.75 1.98 3.98
N VAL A 179 6.86 3.16 4.60
CA VAL A 179 7.50 4.35 3.99
C VAL A 179 8.94 4.01 3.60
N THR A 180 9.70 3.37 4.51
CA THR A 180 11.08 2.98 4.28
C THR A 180 11.20 2.00 3.11
N ALA A 181 10.36 0.97 3.07
CA ALA A 181 10.34 -0.01 1.98
C ALA A 181 10.00 0.64 0.63
N LEU A 182 9.05 1.57 0.64
CA LEU A 182 8.61 2.28 -0.56
C LEU A 182 9.68 3.24 -1.09
N VAL A 183 10.33 4.02 -0.23
CA VAL A 183 11.42 4.93 -0.63
C VAL A 183 12.60 4.14 -1.18
N ARG A 184 12.98 3.03 -0.53
CA ARG A 184 14.08 2.16 -1.01
C ARG A 184 13.77 1.52 -2.37
N ALA A 185 12.52 1.16 -2.63
CA ALA A 185 12.11 0.59 -3.90
C ALA A 185 12.03 1.64 -5.03
N ASN A 186 11.98 2.94 -4.69
CA ASN A 186 11.83 4.03 -5.65
C ASN A 186 12.90 5.10 -5.43
N PRO A 187 14.20 4.78 -5.64
CA PRO A 187 15.27 5.75 -5.48
C PRO A 187 15.05 6.95 -6.41
N ALA A 188 15.40 8.14 -5.92
CA ALA A 188 15.38 9.34 -6.75
C ALA A 188 16.31 9.14 -7.95
N THR A 189 15.80 9.37 -9.16
CA THR A 189 16.64 9.50 -10.34
C THR A 189 17.48 10.76 -10.18
N ARG A 190 18.81 10.60 -10.09
CA ARG A 190 19.73 11.73 -10.20
C ARG A 190 19.54 12.36 -11.60
N PRO A 191 19.36 13.68 -11.73
CA PRO A 191 19.41 14.32 -13.03
C PRO A 191 20.77 14.00 -13.67
N THR A 192 20.76 13.41 -14.86
CA THR A 192 21.97 13.27 -15.68
C THR A 192 22.36 14.68 -16.13
N VAL A 193 23.38 15.26 -15.51
CA VAL A 193 24.02 16.47 -16.04
C VAL A 193 24.90 16.02 -17.19
N THR A 194 24.45 16.25 -18.41
CA THR A 194 25.31 16.17 -19.59
C THR A 194 26.23 17.41 -19.57
N PRO A 195 27.57 17.24 -19.66
CA PRO A 195 28.52 18.36 -19.69
C PRO A 195 28.34 19.25 -20.92
#